data_AF-A0A8S2VUU1-F1
#
_entry.id   AF-A0A8S2VUU1-F1
#
_cell.length_a   1.000
_cell.length_b   1.000
_cell.length_c   1.000
_cell.angle_alpha   90.00
_cell.angle_beta   90.00
_cell.angle_gamma   90.00
#
_symmetry.space_group_name_H-M   'P 1'
#
loop_
_entity.id
_entity.type
_entity.pdbx_description
1 polymer ?
#
loop_
_entity_poly.entity_id
_entity_poly.type
_entity_poly.pdbx_seq_one_letter_code
_entity_poly.pdbx_strand_id
1 'polypeptide(L)'
;CILACYYAAEAALRLIKPNESNYAVTEMIDKIANAYHCRPVEGMISYQMTRGIIDGEKRIYQNPTESQRRDTYEKHEFALHEVYAVDVLISSGDGKPRESDLRTTVYKKKDLIYQLRMKSSRVFLSEVEKRFSLMPFTLRHFEDEKRARMGVIECAKHELVEPYPVYHEKDGEFVAEFKFTLLLMPNGQLKITGFPLDPDHYESEYKIQDQDIKQLLTSTVKRQQKKKKKNKKQGGAASTTEASASAGGHSDGNDEEDGVAVEPKDTKSTKKVSTATTIAK
;
A
#
# COMPACT_ATOMS: atom_id res chain seq x y z
N CYS A 1 6.41 -18.64 9.62
CA CYS A 1 6.57 -17.62 8.57
C CYS A 1 5.23 -17.01 8.11
N ILE A 2 4.45 -17.61 7.18
CA ILE A 2 3.30 -16.96 6.51
C ILE A 2 2.30 -16.25 7.46
N LEU A 3 1.79 -16.93 8.49
CA LEU A 3 0.86 -16.33 9.47
C LEU A 3 1.46 -15.11 10.19
N ALA A 4 2.75 -15.14 10.52
CA ALA A 4 3.44 -14.01 11.15
C ALA A 4 3.40 -12.77 10.24
N CYS A 5 3.67 -12.97 8.94
CA CYS A 5 3.65 -11.90 7.94
C CYS A 5 2.24 -11.33 7.72
N TYR A 6 1.23 -12.20 7.71
CA TYR A 6 -0.17 -11.79 7.63
C TYR A 6 -0.63 -10.98 8.85
N TYR A 7 -0.37 -11.46 10.07
CA TYR A 7 -0.72 -10.71 11.27
C TYR A 7 0.08 -9.42 11.43
N ALA A 8 1.34 -9.38 10.99
CA ALA A 8 2.14 -8.16 10.95
C ALA A 8 1.57 -7.14 9.95
N ALA A 9 1.14 -7.57 8.76
CA ALA A 9 0.46 -6.71 7.78
C ALA A 9 -0.90 -6.19 8.29
N GLU A 10 -1.70 -7.03 8.95
CA GLU A 10 -2.98 -6.61 9.55
C GLU A 10 -2.80 -5.71 10.79
N ALA A 11 -1.71 -5.85 11.55
CA ALA A 11 -1.34 -4.92 12.62
C ALA A 11 -0.86 -3.57 12.05
N ALA A 12 0.00 -3.57 11.02
CA ALA A 12 0.45 -2.36 10.33
C ALA A 12 -0.74 -1.56 9.75
N LEU A 13 -1.72 -2.25 9.13
CA LEU A 13 -2.97 -1.64 8.65
C LEU A 13 -3.74 -0.85 9.73
N ARG A 14 -3.63 -1.24 11.00
CA ARG A 14 -4.33 -0.62 12.14
C ARG A 14 -3.50 0.45 12.83
N LEU A 15 -2.18 0.30 12.84
CA LEU A 15 -1.26 1.28 13.41
C LEU A 15 -0.98 2.46 12.49
N ILE A 16 -0.93 2.27 11.18
CA ILE A 16 -0.78 3.37 10.22
C ILE A 16 -2.09 4.18 10.21
N LYS A 17 -2.13 5.24 11.00
CA LYS A 17 -3.27 6.13 11.25
C LYS A 17 -2.75 7.54 11.59
N PRO A 18 -3.53 8.61 11.35
CA PRO A 18 -3.09 9.97 11.65
C PRO A 18 -2.60 10.14 13.10
N ASN A 19 -1.50 10.88 13.26
CA ASN A 19 -0.82 11.17 14.53
C ASN A 19 -0.17 9.95 15.22
N GLU A 20 -0.06 8.79 14.55
CA GLU A 20 0.77 7.67 15.01
C GLU A 20 2.16 7.72 14.35
N SER A 21 3.18 7.18 15.01
CA SER A 21 4.56 7.16 14.49
C SER A 21 4.86 5.94 13.63
N ASN A 22 5.70 6.13 12.61
CA ASN A 22 6.33 5.03 11.86
C ASN A 22 7.06 4.01 12.78
N TYR A 23 7.71 4.44 13.86
CA TYR A 23 8.43 3.55 14.78
C TYR A 23 7.51 2.52 15.47
N ALA A 24 6.27 2.92 15.81
CA ALA A 24 5.30 2.03 16.44
C ALA A 24 4.89 0.87 15.52
N VAL A 25 4.90 1.11 14.19
CA VAL A 25 4.66 0.07 13.19
C VAL A 25 5.84 -0.90 13.12
N THR A 26 7.08 -0.37 13.10
CA THR A 26 8.32 -1.17 13.11
C THR A 26 8.35 -2.14 14.30
N GLU A 27 8.21 -1.60 15.52
CA GLU A 27 8.23 -2.40 16.76
C GLU A 27 7.13 -3.46 16.80
N MET A 28 5.96 -3.18 16.23
CA MET A 28 4.86 -4.14 16.21
C MET A 28 5.11 -5.29 15.23
N ILE A 29 5.70 -5.01 14.07
CA ILE A 29 6.12 -6.04 13.11
C ILE A 29 7.19 -6.94 13.76
N ASP A 30 8.18 -6.35 14.43
CA ASP A 30 9.21 -7.10 15.18
C ASP A 30 8.58 -7.98 16.28
N LYS A 31 7.66 -7.44 17.11
CA LYS A 31 6.98 -8.19 18.18
C LYS A 31 6.16 -9.37 17.62
N ILE A 32 5.43 -9.18 16.52
CA ILE A 32 4.62 -10.22 15.88
C ILE A 32 5.51 -11.29 15.24
N ALA A 33 6.59 -10.91 14.57
CA ALA A 33 7.53 -11.85 13.95
C ALA A 33 8.16 -12.79 15.00
N ASN A 34 8.67 -12.22 16.10
CA ASN A 34 9.27 -12.97 17.19
C ASN A 34 8.28 -13.93 17.86
N ALA A 35 6.98 -13.59 17.92
CA ALA A 35 5.92 -14.49 18.44
C ALA A 35 5.68 -15.76 17.60
N TYR A 36 6.26 -15.85 16.40
CA TYR A 36 6.30 -17.04 15.54
C TYR A 36 7.74 -17.55 15.31
N HIS A 37 8.70 -17.13 16.13
CA HIS A 37 10.14 -17.41 15.97
C HIS A 37 10.70 -17.01 14.58
N CYS A 38 10.10 -16.00 13.95
CA CYS A 38 10.47 -15.48 12.63
C CYS A 38 11.18 -14.12 12.75
N ARG A 39 11.86 -13.67 11.69
CA ARG A 39 12.56 -12.37 11.62
C ARG A 39 12.06 -11.50 10.46
N PRO A 40 11.72 -10.21 10.67
CA PRO A 40 11.50 -9.29 9.56
C PRO A 40 12.79 -9.08 8.77
N VAL A 41 12.66 -8.99 7.44
CA VAL A 41 13.83 -8.90 6.55
C VAL A 41 14.53 -7.55 6.75
N GLU A 42 15.84 -7.61 7.01
CA GLU A 42 16.64 -6.45 7.43
C GLU A 42 16.65 -5.34 6.38
N GLY A 43 16.29 -4.13 6.81
CA GLY A 43 16.35 -2.92 6.00
C GLY A 43 15.29 -2.76 4.91
N MET A 44 14.23 -3.57 4.89
CA MET A 44 13.10 -3.41 3.96
C MET A 44 12.27 -2.16 4.28
N ILE A 45 11.69 -1.52 3.26
CA ILE A 45 11.07 -0.19 3.37
C ILE A 45 9.66 -0.18 2.75
N SER A 46 8.66 0.17 3.56
CA SER A 46 7.35 0.64 3.08
C SER A 46 7.40 2.15 2.85
N TYR A 47 6.88 2.62 1.71
CA TYR A 47 7.02 4.01 1.27
C TYR A 47 5.68 4.76 1.21
N GLN A 48 5.74 6.07 1.46
CA GLN A 48 4.69 6.98 1.03
C GLN A 48 4.62 7.04 -0.50
N MET A 49 3.41 7.06 -1.06
CA MET A 49 3.17 7.26 -2.49
C MET A 49 2.57 8.64 -2.75
N THR A 50 3.02 9.30 -3.81
CA THR A 50 2.41 10.55 -4.32
C THR A 50 2.24 10.46 -5.85
N ARG A 51 1.80 11.55 -6.50
CA ARG A 51 1.48 11.53 -7.93
C ARG A 51 2.76 11.39 -8.78
N GLY A 52 3.05 10.16 -9.20
CA GLY A 52 4.21 9.84 -10.05
C GLY A 52 5.46 9.38 -9.28
N ILE A 53 5.40 9.34 -7.94
CA ILE A 53 6.49 8.93 -7.05
C ILE A 53 5.98 7.79 -6.18
N ILE A 54 6.66 6.64 -6.19
CA ILE A 54 6.28 5.43 -5.45
C ILE A 54 7.05 5.26 -4.14
N ASP A 55 8.11 6.05 -3.98
CA ASP A 55 9.20 5.92 -3.01
C ASP A 55 9.44 7.25 -2.27
N GLY A 56 8.36 7.82 -1.74
CA GLY A 56 8.35 9.13 -1.10
C GLY A 56 9.26 9.26 0.13
N GLU A 57 9.31 10.49 0.65
CA GLU A 57 10.16 10.90 1.77
C GLU A 57 9.82 10.11 3.04
N LYS A 58 8.53 10.06 3.44
CA LYS A 58 8.11 9.30 4.62
C LYS A 58 8.21 7.80 4.38
N ARG A 59 8.92 7.11 5.28
CA ARG A 59 9.27 5.70 5.20
C ARG A 59 8.97 4.98 6.52
N ILE A 60 8.57 3.72 6.41
CA ILE A 60 8.48 2.77 7.51
C ILE A 60 9.49 1.66 7.21
N TYR A 61 10.47 1.49 8.09
CA TYR A 61 11.51 0.47 7.91
C TYR A 61 11.13 -0.78 8.72
N GLN A 62 11.46 -1.95 8.22
CA GLN A 62 11.49 -3.20 9.00
C GLN A 62 12.92 -3.51 9.36
N ASN A 63 13.16 -3.89 10.62
CA ASN A 63 14.46 -4.34 11.13
C ASN A 63 15.62 -3.52 10.51
N PRO A 64 15.68 -2.17 10.71
CA PRO A 64 16.58 -1.31 9.95
C PRO A 64 18.05 -1.67 10.21
N THR A 65 18.90 -1.53 9.19
CA THR A 65 20.37 -1.68 9.34
C THR A 65 20.95 -0.57 10.22
N GLU A 66 22.20 -0.72 10.68
CA GLU A 66 22.87 0.35 11.44
C GLU A 66 23.09 1.65 10.66
N SER A 67 23.31 1.57 9.34
CA SER A 67 23.39 2.77 8.50
C SER A 67 22.02 3.43 8.41
N GLN A 68 20.97 2.69 8.07
CA GLN A 68 19.61 3.26 8.05
C GLN A 68 19.25 3.90 9.40
N ARG A 69 19.54 3.24 10.53
CA ARG A 69 19.32 3.78 11.89
C ARG A 69 20.01 5.11 12.20
N ARG A 70 21.10 5.46 11.51
CA ARG A 70 21.81 6.74 11.66
C ARG A 70 21.43 7.76 10.59
N ASP A 71 21.27 7.27 9.36
CA ASP A 71 21.40 8.09 8.15
C ASP A 71 20.03 8.39 7.50
N THR A 72 19.00 7.55 7.72
CA THR A 72 17.69 7.66 7.01
C THR A 72 16.46 7.21 7.81
N TYR A 73 16.62 6.71 9.04
CA TYR A 73 15.53 6.28 9.93
C TYR A 73 15.04 7.47 10.76
N GLU A 74 14.36 8.41 10.12
CA GLU A 74 13.75 9.54 10.81
C GLU A 74 12.37 9.19 11.38
N LYS A 75 12.04 9.81 12.53
CA LYS A 75 10.70 9.69 13.12
C LYS A 75 9.73 10.59 12.35
N HIS A 76 8.70 9.98 11.78
CA HIS A 76 7.61 10.73 11.15
C HIS A 76 6.26 10.27 11.72
N GLU A 77 5.30 11.20 11.69
CA GLU A 77 3.90 10.95 12.02
C GLU A 77 3.07 10.90 10.73
N PHE A 78 2.13 9.96 10.68
CA PHE A 78 1.22 9.83 9.54
C PHE A 78 0.18 10.96 9.54
N ALA A 79 -0.22 11.44 8.36
CA ALA A 79 -1.20 12.52 8.19
C ALA A 79 -2.43 12.09 7.38
N LEU A 80 -3.48 12.91 7.41
CA LEU A 80 -4.67 12.71 6.58
C LEU A 80 -4.39 12.97 5.10
N HIS A 81 -5.03 12.19 4.23
CA HIS A 81 -4.88 12.16 2.78
C HIS A 81 -3.54 11.64 2.26
N GLU A 82 -2.70 11.06 3.13
CA GLU A 82 -1.51 10.32 2.70
C GLU A 82 -1.87 8.93 2.16
N VAL A 83 -1.00 8.43 1.27
CA VAL A 83 -1.08 7.09 0.67
C VAL A 83 0.23 6.36 0.95
N TYR A 84 0.17 5.09 1.33
CA TYR A 84 1.34 4.26 1.59
C TYR A 84 1.29 2.94 0.82
N ALA A 85 2.42 2.56 0.22
CA ALA A 85 2.70 1.19 -0.17
C ALA A 85 3.25 0.47 1.07
N VAL A 86 2.37 -0.21 1.80
CA VAL A 86 2.75 -1.02 2.96
C VAL A 86 3.23 -2.38 2.44
N ASP A 87 4.41 -2.76 2.87
CA ASP A 87 5.16 -3.89 2.34
C ASP A 87 5.82 -4.62 3.49
N VAL A 88 5.30 -5.80 3.85
CA VAL A 88 5.78 -6.58 5.00
C VAL A 88 6.48 -7.83 4.51
N LEU A 89 7.74 -8.03 4.90
CA LEU A 89 8.55 -9.19 4.54
C LEU A 89 9.12 -9.85 5.80
N ILE A 90 8.84 -11.14 5.98
CA ILE A 90 9.29 -11.93 7.13
C ILE A 90 9.94 -13.23 6.65
N SER A 91 11.11 -13.55 7.20
CA SER A 91 11.83 -14.82 7.04
C SER A 91 11.56 -15.77 8.22
N SER A 92 11.63 -17.08 7.99
CA SER A 92 11.82 -18.09 9.05
C SER A 92 13.25 -18.14 9.61
N GLY A 93 14.23 -17.67 8.83
CA GLY A 93 15.66 -17.71 9.14
C GLY A 93 16.15 -16.51 9.97
N ASP A 94 17.35 -16.01 9.67
CA ASP A 94 17.93 -14.88 10.41
C ASP A 94 17.43 -13.51 9.93
N GLY A 95 16.78 -13.47 8.76
CA GLY A 95 16.19 -12.27 8.18
C GLY A 95 17.22 -11.36 7.51
N LYS A 96 18.47 -11.79 7.28
CA LYS A 96 19.50 -11.01 6.60
C LYS A 96 19.50 -11.31 5.10
N PRO A 97 18.92 -10.44 4.24
CA PRO A 97 18.84 -10.71 2.81
C PRO A 97 20.24 -10.71 2.18
N ARG A 98 20.50 -11.72 1.35
CA ARG A 98 21.75 -11.89 0.62
C ARG A 98 21.52 -11.53 -0.84
N GLU A 99 22.35 -10.67 -1.42
CA GLU A 99 22.28 -10.42 -2.86
C GLU A 99 22.63 -11.70 -3.62
N SER A 100 21.85 -12.04 -4.64
CA SER A 100 22.01 -13.26 -5.44
C SER A 100 22.83 -12.97 -6.70
N ASP A 101 23.60 -13.95 -7.16
CA ASP A 101 24.25 -13.91 -8.49
C ASP A 101 23.23 -13.88 -9.66
N LEU A 102 21.94 -14.04 -9.37
CA LEU A 102 20.85 -13.87 -10.33
C LEU A 102 20.79 -12.44 -10.87
N ARG A 103 20.88 -12.32 -12.19
CA ARG A 103 20.90 -11.04 -12.91
C ARG A 103 19.71 -10.14 -12.54
N THR A 104 20.00 -8.97 -11.99
CA THR A 104 19.07 -7.84 -11.90
C THR A 104 18.46 -7.50 -13.26
N THR A 105 17.13 -7.57 -13.36
CA THR A 105 16.38 -7.18 -14.56
C THR A 105 15.34 -6.09 -14.31
N VAL A 106 15.10 -5.69 -13.06
CA VAL A 106 14.18 -4.62 -12.66
C VAL A 106 15.00 -3.38 -12.30
N TYR A 107 14.58 -2.24 -12.82
CA TYR A 107 15.24 -0.94 -12.65
C TYR A 107 14.18 0.18 -12.56
N LYS A 108 14.54 1.32 -11.96
CA LYS A 108 13.71 2.54 -11.93
C LYS A 108 14.53 3.76 -12.36
N LYS A 109 13.99 4.68 -13.15
CA LYS A 109 14.66 5.97 -13.46
C LYS A 109 14.72 6.85 -12.20
N LYS A 110 15.89 7.45 -11.92
CA LYS A 110 16.03 8.58 -10.99
C LYS A 110 16.00 9.90 -11.75
N ASP A 111 15.55 10.97 -11.11
CA ASP A 111 15.53 12.31 -11.73
C ASP A 111 16.88 13.02 -11.57
N LEU A 112 17.91 12.39 -12.15
CA LEU A 112 19.28 12.87 -12.21
C LEU A 112 19.65 13.22 -13.65
N ILE A 113 20.46 14.26 -13.83
CA ILE A 113 20.91 14.72 -15.16
C ILE A 113 22.39 14.38 -15.31
N TYR A 114 22.69 13.41 -16.19
CA TYR A 114 24.06 13.01 -16.52
C TYR A 114 24.24 12.79 -18.03
N GLN A 115 25.34 13.30 -18.59
CA GLN A 115 25.62 13.23 -20.03
C GLN A 115 26.27 11.88 -20.40
N LEU A 116 25.43 10.87 -20.62
CA LEU A 116 25.81 9.53 -21.10
C LEU A 116 26.68 9.59 -22.37
N ARG A 117 27.80 8.85 -22.37
CA ARG A 117 28.80 8.80 -23.43
C ARG A 117 28.42 7.81 -24.54
N MET A 118 27.87 6.64 -24.24
CA MET A 118 27.52 5.67 -25.28
C MET A 118 26.18 5.99 -25.96
N LYS A 119 26.12 5.73 -27.28
CA LYS A 119 24.89 5.92 -28.09
C LYS A 119 23.78 4.96 -27.66
N SER A 120 24.13 3.73 -27.27
CA SER A 120 23.21 2.71 -26.73
C SER A 120 22.49 3.22 -25.46
N SER A 121 23.25 3.71 -24.49
CA SER A 121 22.72 4.21 -23.21
C SER A 121 21.80 5.41 -23.40
N ARG A 122 22.16 6.36 -24.28
CA ARG A 122 21.28 7.51 -24.61
C ARG A 122 19.95 7.05 -25.22
N VAL A 123 19.98 6.14 -26.19
CA VAL A 123 18.74 5.59 -26.79
C VAL A 123 17.90 4.85 -25.75
N PHE A 124 18.53 4.02 -24.90
CA PHE A 124 17.85 3.31 -23.82
C PHE A 124 17.20 4.26 -22.81
N LEU A 125 17.90 5.30 -22.33
CA LEU A 125 17.33 6.28 -21.39
C LEU A 125 16.16 7.07 -22.01
N SER A 126 16.30 7.50 -23.27
CA SER A 126 15.21 8.18 -23.99
C SER A 126 14.01 7.27 -24.29
N GLU A 127 14.16 5.95 -24.26
CA GLU A 127 13.06 5.00 -24.34
C GLU A 127 12.41 4.79 -22.96
N VAL A 128 13.22 4.61 -21.90
CA VAL A 128 12.76 4.53 -20.50
C VAL A 128 11.88 5.72 -20.14
N GLU A 129 12.35 6.93 -20.42
CA GLU A 129 11.67 8.17 -20.08
C GLU A 129 10.30 8.31 -20.78
N LYS A 130 10.21 7.86 -22.04
CA LYS A 130 8.96 7.90 -22.82
C LYS A 130 7.95 6.82 -22.43
N ARG A 131 8.42 5.64 -22.00
CA ARG A 131 7.56 4.47 -21.75
C ARG A 131 7.18 4.27 -20.29
N PHE A 132 8.09 4.60 -19.37
CA PHE A 132 7.96 4.33 -17.94
C PHE A 132 8.10 5.59 -17.07
N SER A 133 8.69 6.67 -17.60
CA SER A 133 8.96 7.91 -16.86
C SER A 133 9.79 7.63 -15.59
N LEU A 134 9.21 7.81 -14.39
CA LEU A 134 9.83 7.50 -13.08
C LEU A 134 9.38 6.15 -12.48
N MET A 135 8.54 5.38 -13.17
CA MET A 135 8.07 4.08 -12.67
C MET A 135 9.14 2.98 -12.85
N PRO A 136 9.17 1.96 -11.97
CA PRO A 136 9.98 0.76 -12.19
C PRO A 136 9.57 0.02 -13.47
N PHE A 137 10.55 -0.57 -14.13
CA PHE A 137 10.39 -1.34 -15.36
C PHE A 137 11.31 -2.56 -15.34
N THR A 138 11.04 -3.54 -16.21
CA THR A 138 11.95 -4.67 -16.44
C THR A 138 12.52 -4.66 -17.86
N LEU A 139 13.79 -5.04 -18.01
CA LEU A 139 14.50 -5.14 -19.29
C LEU A 139 13.77 -6.02 -20.32
N ARG A 140 12.88 -6.92 -19.89
CA ARG A 140 12.03 -7.75 -20.76
C ARG A 140 10.96 -6.98 -21.56
N HIS A 141 10.71 -5.70 -21.26
CA HIS A 141 9.76 -4.87 -22.03
C HIS A 141 10.39 -4.22 -23.28
N PHE A 142 11.71 -4.29 -23.46
CA PHE A 142 12.43 -3.70 -24.59
C PHE A 142 12.49 -4.70 -25.75
N GLU A 143 12.30 -4.23 -26.98
CA GLU A 143 12.28 -5.08 -28.19
C GLU A 143 13.65 -5.74 -28.46
N ASP A 144 14.73 -4.98 -28.31
CA ASP A 144 16.11 -5.50 -28.36
C ASP A 144 16.68 -5.55 -26.94
N GLU A 145 16.47 -6.69 -26.28
CA GLU A 145 16.99 -6.94 -24.94
C GLU A 145 18.54 -6.85 -24.90
N LYS A 146 19.26 -7.16 -26.00
CA LYS A 146 20.73 -7.04 -26.04
C LYS A 146 21.17 -5.58 -25.98
N ARG A 147 20.47 -4.66 -26.66
CA ARG A 147 20.71 -3.22 -26.55
C ARG A 147 20.38 -2.69 -25.16
N ALA A 148 19.23 -3.08 -24.59
CA ALA A 148 18.83 -2.68 -23.24
C ALA A 148 19.86 -3.14 -22.19
N ARG A 149 20.30 -4.41 -22.27
CA ARG A 149 21.36 -5.00 -21.43
C ARG A 149 22.72 -4.29 -21.53
N MET A 150 23.03 -3.62 -22.64
CA MET A 150 24.25 -2.81 -22.78
C MET A 150 24.06 -1.37 -22.28
N GLY A 151 22.93 -0.73 -22.60
CA GLY A 151 22.65 0.67 -22.21
C GLY A 151 22.47 0.84 -20.70
N VAL A 152 21.85 -0.13 -20.03
CA VAL A 152 21.57 -0.08 -18.59
C VAL A 152 22.85 -0.02 -17.73
N ILE A 153 23.98 -0.57 -18.21
CA ILE A 153 25.24 -0.63 -17.45
C ILE A 153 25.79 0.78 -17.19
N GLU A 154 25.78 1.66 -18.18
CA GLU A 154 26.23 3.05 -18.03
C GLU A 154 25.24 3.86 -17.18
N CYS A 155 23.93 3.67 -17.42
CA CYS A 155 22.90 4.37 -16.67
C CYS A 155 22.92 4.01 -15.16
N ALA A 156 23.13 2.73 -14.81
CA ALA A 156 23.21 2.30 -13.43
C ALA A 156 24.52 2.78 -12.76
N LYS A 157 25.66 2.73 -13.47
CA LYS A 157 26.95 3.22 -12.99
C LYS A 157 26.95 4.73 -12.70
N HIS A 158 26.09 5.50 -13.37
CA HIS A 158 25.92 6.93 -13.16
C HIS A 158 24.58 7.28 -12.48
N GLU A 159 24.00 6.33 -11.75
CA GLU A 159 22.80 6.48 -10.89
C GLU A 159 21.51 6.96 -11.57
N LEU A 160 21.51 7.18 -12.89
CA LEU A 160 20.35 7.51 -13.70
C LEU A 160 19.23 6.46 -13.64
N VAL A 161 19.61 5.20 -13.43
CA VAL A 161 18.66 4.13 -13.09
C VAL A 161 19.13 3.38 -11.85
N GLU A 162 18.20 3.18 -10.92
CA GLU A 162 18.39 2.41 -9.70
C GLU A 162 18.10 0.93 -9.98
N PRO A 163 19.04 0.01 -9.69
CA PRO A 163 18.78 -1.43 -9.75
C PRO A 163 17.86 -1.87 -8.60
N TYR A 164 17.07 -2.91 -8.84
CA TYR A 164 16.36 -3.65 -7.80
C TYR A 164 16.93 -5.07 -7.76
N PRO A 165 17.98 -5.33 -6.94
CA PRO A 165 18.66 -6.61 -6.92
C PRO A 165 17.75 -7.76 -6.48
N VAL A 166 18.09 -8.98 -6.93
CA VAL A 166 17.42 -10.20 -6.47
C VAL A 166 18.07 -10.62 -5.16
N TYR A 167 17.31 -10.60 -4.07
CA TYR A 167 17.75 -11.08 -2.77
C TYR A 167 17.25 -12.51 -2.48
N HIS A 168 18.01 -13.24 -1.68
CA HIS A 168 17.66 -14.57 -1.18
C HIS A 168 17.97 -14.70 0.31
N GLU A 169 17.31 -15.64 0.97
CA GLU A 169 17.70 -16.18 2.28
C GLU A 169 18.50 -17.47 2.07
N LYS A 170 18.95 -18.09 3.16
CA LYS A 170 19.66 -19.38 3.12
C LYS A 170 18.79 -20.48 2.51
N ASP A 171 19.43 -21.46 1.87
CA ASP A 171 18.77 -22.65 1.36
C ASP A 171 17.99 -23.38 2.47
N GLY A 172 16.70 -23.64 2.22
CA GLY A 172 15.78 -24.27 3.16
C GLY A 172 14.92 -23.31 3.98
N GLU A 173 15.23 -22.01 4.00
CA GLU A 173 14.41 -20.99 4.67
C GLU A 173 13.31 -20.42 3.76
N PHE A 174 12.25 -19.88 4.37
CA PHE A 174 11.08 -19.34 3.67
C PHE A 174 10.85 -17.86 4.02
N VAL A 175 10.78 -17.01 3.00
CA VAL A 175 10.34 -15.62 3.12
C VAL A 175 8.88 -15.51 2.66
N ALA A 176 8.04 -14.84 3.45
CA ALA A 176 6.69 -14.44 3.08
C ALA A 176 6.63 -12.91 2.88
N GLU A 177 5.87 -12.47 1.90
CA GLU A 177 5.67 -11.07 1.51
C GLU A 177 4.16 -10.74 1.49
N PHE A 178 3.75 -9.67 2.17
CA PHE A 178 2.39 -9.13 2.10
C PHE A 178 2.42 -7.63 1.80
N LYS A 179 2.10 -7.29 0.54
CA LYS A 179 2.06 -5.90 0.04
C LYS A 179 0.63 -5.41 -0.13
N PHE A 180 0.33 -4.20 0.31
CA PHE A 180 -0.96 -3.53 0.12
C PHE A 180 -0.84 -2.00 0.10
N THR A 181 -1.69 -1.37 -0.69
CA THR A 181 -1.80 0.09 -0.76
C THR A 181 -2.87 0.58 0.21
N LEU A 182 -2.51 1.56 1.04
CA LEU A 182 -3.32 2.08 2.14
C LEU A 182 -3.54 3.59 1.97
N LEU A 183 -4.79 4.04 2.02
CA LEU A 183 -5.19 5.45 2.00
C LEU A 183 -5.65 5.89 3.40
N LEU A 184 -5.16 7.04 3.87
CA LEU A 184 -5.53 7.62 5.16
C LEU A 184 -6.64 8.66 5.00
N MET A 185 -7.89 8.19 4.93
CA MET A 185 -9.06 9.03 4.69
C MET A 185 -9.66 9.58 6.01
N PRO A 186 -10.42 10.69 5.98
CA PRO A 186 -11.08 11.25 7.18
C PRO A 186 -12.09 10.31 7.88
N ASN A 187 -12.56 9.25 7.20
CA ASN A 187 -13.41 8.21 7.76
C ASN A 187 -12.63 6.99 8.33
N GLY A 188 -11.29 7.01 8.24
CA GLY A 188 -10.38 5.95 8.69
C GLY A 188 -9.53 5.39 7.57
N GLN A 189 -8.83 4.31 7.90
CA GLN A 189 -7.95 3.58 6.99
C GLN A 189 -8.72 2.86 5.87
N LEU A 190 -8.22 2.98 4.63
CA LEU A 190 -8.77 2.29 3.46
C LEU A 190 -7.66 1.52 2.71
N LYS A 191 -7.58 0.21 2.99
CA LYS A 191 -6.83 -0.78 2.20
C LYS A 191 -7.55 -0.98 0.87
N ILE A 192 -6.88 -0.68 -0.25
CA ILE A 192 -7.46 -0.76 -1.61
C ILE A 192 -6.92 -1.94 -2.44
N THR A 193 -5.80 -2.53 -2.03
CA THR A 193 -5.16 -3.69 -2.67
C THR A 193 -4.66 -4.68 -1.60
N GLY A 194 -3.98 -5.74 -2.04
CA GLY A 194 -3.40 -6.78 -1.18
C GLY A 194 -4.12 -8.11 -1.29
N PHE A 195 -3.42 -9.18 -0.93
CA PHE A 195 -3.92 -10.54 -1.04
C PHE A 195 -4.85 -10.90 0.14
N PRO A 196 -6.05 -11.46 -0.11
CA PRO A 196 -6.89 -12.01 0.95
C PRO A 196 -6.33 -13.37 1.37
N LEU A 197 -5.72 -13.44 2.55
CA LEU A 197 -5.39 -14.71 3.19
C LEU A 197 -6.59 -15.19 4.02
N ASP A 198 -6.90 -16.48 3.90
CA ASP A 198 -7.75 -17.20 4.85
C ASP A 198 -6.84 -17.93 5.86
N PRO A 199 -6.79 -17.51 7.15
CA PRO A 199 -5.89 -18.10 8.13
C PRO A 199 -6.19 -19.57 8.44
N ASP A 200 -7.41 -20.04 8.23
CA ASP A 200 -7.84 -21.40 8.64
C ASP A 200 -7.18 -22.49 7.77
N HIS A 201 -6.57 -22.12 6.64
CA HIS A 201 -5.75 -23.00 5.80
C HIS A 201 -4.30 -23.16 6.28
N TYR A 202 -3.90 -22.50 7.38
CA TYR A 202 -2.52 -22.48 7.87
C TYR A 202 -2.42 -22.90 9.34
N GLU A 203 -1.85 -24.08 9.58
CA GLU A 203 -1.51 -24.53 10.92
C GLU A 203 -0.14 -23.99 11.38
N SER A 204 0.00 -23.78 12.68
CA SER A 204 1.24 -23.29 13.31
C SER A 204 1.27 -23.69 14.78
N GLU A 205 2.40 -24.26 15.20
CA GLU A 205 2.70 -24.57 16.61
C GLU A 205 2.74 -23.30 17.46
N TYR A 206 3.33 -22.23 16.91
CA TYR A 206 3.41 -20.92 17.54
C TYR A 206 2.14 -20.09 17.30
N LYS A 207 1.74 -19.31 18.31
CA LYS A 207 0.58 -18.42 18.28
C LYS A 207 0.88 -17.18 19.11
N ILE A 208 0.37 -16.03 18.68
CA ILE A 208 0.46 -14.76 19.44
C ILE A 208 -0.12 -14.97 20.84
N GLN A 209 0.70 -14.78 21.88
CA GLN A 209 0.27 -14.90 23.28
C GLN A 209 -0.15 -13.55 23.87
N ASP A 210 0.57 -12.49 23.52
CA ASP A 210 0.37 -11.10 23.92
C ASP A 210 -1.10 -10.62 23.79
N GLN A 211 -1.60 -9.92 24.81
CA GLN A 211 -2.98 -9.43 24.88
C GLN A 211 -3.18 -8.12 24.11
N ASP A 212 -2.18 -7.25 24.04
CA ASP A 212 -2.27 -5.96 23.35
C ASP A 212 -2.25 -6.17 21.83
N ILE A 213 -1.45 -7.14 21.35
CA ILE A 213 -1.46 -7.55 19.95
C ILE A 213 -2.83 -8.16 19.56
N LYS A 214 -3.47 -8.94 20.45
CA LYS A 214 -4.82 -9.47 20.23
C LYS A 214 -5.89 -8.39 20.22
N GLN A 215 -5.81 -7.42 21.12
CA GLN A 215 -6.70 -6.25 21.14
C GLN A 215 -6.53 -5.39 19.88
N LEU A 216 -5.28 -5.22 19.42
CA LEU A 216 -4.99 -4.55 18.16
C LEU A 216 -5.63 -5.30 16.99
N LEU A 217 -5.32 -6.58 16.79
CA LEU A 217 -5.83 -7.36 15.64
C LEU A 217 -7.36 -7.45 15.58
N THR A 218 -8.03 -7.50 16.75
CA THR A 218 -9.50 -7.48 16.84
C THR A 218 -10.12 -6.08 16.68
N SER A 219 -9.33 -5.01 16.76
CA SER A 219 -9.83 -3.64 16.57
C SER A 219 -10.27 -3.34 15.13
N THR A 220 -11.27 -2.47 15.00
CA THR A 220 -11.93 -2.16 13.71
C THR A 220 -11.21 -1.08 12.91
N VAL A 221 -10.72 -1.43 11.73
CA VAL A 221 -10.01 -0.54 10.78
C VAL A 221 -10.86 0.66 10.31
N LYS A 222 -12.19 0.53 10.26
CA LYS A 222 -13.11 1.62 9.86
C LYS A 222 -13.76 2.26 11.07
N ARG A 223 -13.65 3.58 11.19
CA ARG A 223 -14.31 4.37 12.24
C ARG A 223 -15.80 4.46 11.91
N GLN A 224 -16.62 3.56 12.49
CA GLN A 224 -18.08 3.66 12.36
C GLN A 224 -18.53 5.06 12.78
N GLN A 225 -19.22 5.78 11.88
CA GLN A 225 -19.87 7.03 12.24
C GLN A 225 -20.85 6.73 13.37
N LYS A 226 -20.64 7.31 14.56
CA LYS A 226 -21.62 7.27 15.63
C LYS A 226 -22.90 7.92 15.11
N LYS A 227 -23.88 7.10 14.70
CA LYS A 227 -25.25 7.56 14.40
C LYS A 227 -25.71 8.37 15.61
N LYS A 228 -25.82 9.69 15.48
CA LYS A 228 -26.36 10.55 16.53
C LYS A 228 -27.71 9.94 16.94
N LYS A 229 -27.85 9.50 18.20
CA LYS A 229 -29.14 9.03 18.72
C LYS A 229 -30.14 10.18 18.58
N LYS A 230 -30.99 10.12 17.55
CA LYS A 230 -32.09 11.06 17.34
C LYS A 230 -33.08 10.77 18.47
N ASN A 231 -33.00 11.53 19.57
CA ASN A 231 -33.88 11.34 20.73
C ASN A 231 -35.34 11.52 20.28
N LYS A 232 -36.08 10.41 20.23
CA LYS A 232 -37.46 10.38 19.75
C LYS A 232 -38.40 10.85 20.87
N LYS A 233 -38.72 12.15 20.89
CA LYS A 233 -39.86 12.71 21.62
C LYS A 233 -40.90 13.27 20.65
N GLN A 234 -41.87 12.43 20.30
CA GLN A 234 -43.27 12.86 20.17
C GLN A 234 -43.81 12.98 21.62
N GLY A 235 -44.78 13.80 22.02
CA GLY A 235 -45.62 14.87 21.42
C GLY A 235 -46.50 15.41 22.57
N GLY A 236 -47.34 16.45 22.45
CA GLY A 236 -47.69 17.34 21.35
C GLY A 236 -47.97 18.77 21.84
N ALA A 237 -48.93 19.49 21.25
CA ALA A 237 -49.04 20.95 21.35
C ALA A 237 -50.12 21.49 22.32
N ALA A 238 -49.91 22.74 22.77
CA ALA A 238 -50.95 23.73 23.11
C ALA A 238 -50.38 25.16 22.90
N SER A 239 -51.25 26.18 22.85
CA SER A 239 -50.96 27.60 22.54
C SER A 239 -50.35 28.37 23.75
N THR A 240 -50.00 29.67 23.72
CA THR A 240 -50.54 30.84 22.97
C THR A 240 -49.55 32.04 22.99
N THR A 241 -49.68 33.01 22.08
CA THR A 241 -49.32 34.48 22.14
C THR A 241 -48.25 34.99 23.14
N GLU A 242 -47.32 35.91 22.84
CA GLU A 242 -46.85 36.66 21.64
C GLU A 242 -45.62 37.53 22.12
N ALA A 243 -44.82 38.32 21.36
CA ALA A 243 -44.62 38.64 19.94
C ALA A 243 -43.08 38.95 19.77
N SER A 244 -42.48 39.93 19.06
CA SER A 244 -42.84 40.98 18.05
C SER A 244 -41.56 41.56 17.41
N ALA A 245 -41.63 42.05 16.15
CA ALA A 245 -40.65 42.90 15.43
C ALA A 245 -39.22 42.29 15.15
N SER A 246 -38.45 42.71 14.13
CA SER A 246 -38.64 43.71 13.05
C SER A 246 -37.95 43.37 11.71
N ALA A 247 -38.64 43.66 10.60
CA ALA A 247 -38.17 44.18 9.29
C ALA A 247 -37.09 43.49 8.43
N GLY A 248 -37.44 43.25 7.15
CA GLY A 248 -36.52 43.21 5.99
C GLY A 248 -36.21 41.82 5.38
N GLY A 249 -36.48 41.52 4.09
CA GLY A 249 -37.33 42.19 3.10
C GLY A 249 -36.85 42.06 1.64
N HIS A 250 -37.58 41.31 0.78
CA HIS A 250 -37.29 41.05 -0.66
C HIS A 250 -35.91 40.34 -0.91
N SER A 251 -35.57 39.74 -2.05
CA SER A 251 -36.28 39.21 -3.24
C SER A 251 -35.26 38.32 -4.02
N ASP A 252 -35.53 37.50 -5.03
CA ASP A 252 -36.64 36.63 -5.54
C ASP A 252 -36.00 35.76 -6.67
N GLY A 253 -36.56 34.73 -7.31
CA GLY A 253 -37.86 34.03 -7.24
C GLY A 253 -38.11 33.32 -8.59
N ASN A 254 -38.73 32.11 -8.58
CA ASN A 254 -39.06 31.26 -9.75
C ASN A 254 -37.89 30.74 -10.63
N ASP A 255 -38.05 29.75 -11.52
CA ASP A 255 -38.71 28.42 -11.45
C ASP A 255 -38.30 27.62 -12.72
N GLU A 256 -38.90 26.43 -12.93
CA GLU A 256 -38.79 25.56 -14.13
C GLU A 256 -37.40 24.90 -14.28
N GLU A 257 -37.20 23.62 -13.97
CA GLU A 257 -37.77 22.41 -14.63
C GLU A 257 -37.55 22.36 -16.14
N ASP A 258 -36.65 21.46 -16.56
CA ASP A 258 -36.83 20.74 -17.82
C ASP A 258 -36.28 19.31 -17.64
N GLY A 259 -37.05 18.30 -18.04
CA GLY A 259 -36.83 16.92 -17.64
C GLY A 259 -37.17 15.92 -18.75
N VAL A 260 -36.21 15.08 -19.11
CA VAL A 260 -36.42 14.01 -20.11
C VAL A 260 -36.05 12.66 -19.52
N ALA A 261 -37.09 11.86 -19.23
CA ALA A 261 -36.97 10.44 -18.95
C ALA A 261 -37.23 9.61 -20.21
N VAL A 262 -36.53 8.49 -20.37
CA VAL A 262 -36.85 7.45 -21.37
C VAL A 262 -36.75 6.08 -20.69
N GLU A 263 -37.79 5.26 -20.85
CA GLU A 263 -37.99 4.01 -20.13
C GLU A 263 -37.22 2.79 -20.70
N PRO A 264 -37.00 1.74 -19.90
CA PRO A 264 -36.29 0.52 -20.31
C PRO A 264 -37.14 -0.43 -21.17
N LYS A 265 -36.51 -1.45 -21.77
CA LYS A 265 -37.18 -2.61 -22.38
C LYS A 265 -36.50 -3.94 -22.05
N ASP A 266 -37.28 -5.01 -22.14
CA ASP A 266 -37.11 -6.24 -21.39
C ASP A 266 -36.21 -7.35 -21.97
N THR A 267 -35.67 -8.11 -21.02
CA THR A 267 -35.33 -9.55 -21.01
C THR A 267 -35.02 -10.33 -22.30
N LYS A 268 -33.94 -11.13 -22.23
CA LYS A 268 -34.08 -12.60 -22.30
C LYS A 268 -32.91 -13.36 -21.67
N SER A 269 -33.21 -14.53 -21.13
CA SER A 269 -32.27 -15.47 -20.52
C SER A 269 -31.68 -16.42 -21.56
N THR A 270 -30.41 -16.83 -21.41
CA THR A 270 -30.05 -18.26 -21.57
C THR A 270 -28.73 -18.68 -20.91
N LYS A 271 -28.78 -19.86 -20.27
CA LYS A 271 -27.71 -20.87 -20.03
C LYS A 271 -26.31 -20.43 -19.54
N LYS A 272 -25.99 -20.92 -18.33
CA LYS A 272 -24.62 -21.34 -17.97
C LYS A 272 -24.09 -22.35 -19.00
N VAL A 273 -22.81 -22.26 -19.35
CA VAL A 273 -21.99 -23.41 -19.78
C VAL A 273 -20.70 -23.37 -18.97
N SER A 274 -20.39 -24.47 -18.30
CA SER A 274 -19.13 -24.67 -17.58
C SER A 274 -18.22 -25.59 -18.39
N THR A 275 -17.06 -25.10 -18.79
CA THR A 275 -16.01 -25.90 -19.43
C THR A 275 -14.75 -25.78 -18.61
N ALA A 276 -14.51 -26.77 -17.75
CA ALA A 276 -13.22 -26.94 -17.10
C ALA A 276 -12.22 -27.45 -18.16
N THR A 277 -11.08 -26.77 -18.30
CA THR A 277 -9.97 -27.25 -19.13
C THR A 277 -8.85 -27.70 -18.22
N THR A 278 -8.79 -29.01 -17.97
CA THR A 278 -7.64 -29.64 -17.32
C THR A 278 -6.45 -29.64 -18.28
N ILE A 279 -5.31 -29.10 -17.86
CA ILE A 279 -4.00 -29.38 -18.46
C ILE A 279 -3.13 -29.96 -17.34
N ALA A 280 -2.45 -31.06 -17.63
CA ALA A 280 -1.58 -31.77 -16.71
C ALA A 280 -0.35 -32.30 -17.44
N LYS A 281 0.77 -32.36 -16.69
CA LYS A 281 2.18 -32.51 -17.13
C LYS A 281 2.83 -31.19 -17.53
#